data_AF-A0A934ZQU6-F1
#
_entry.id   AF-A0A934ZQU6-F1
#
_cell.length_a   1.000
_cell.length_b   1.000
_cell.length_c   1.000
_cell.angle_alpha   90.00
_cell.angle_beta   90.00
_cell.angle_gamma   90.00
#
_symmetry.space_group_name_H-M   'P 1'
#
loop_
_entity.id
_entity.type
_entity.pdbx_description
1 polymer ?
#
loop_
_entity_poly.entity_id
_entity_poly.type
_entity_poly.pdbx_seq_one_letter_code
_entity_poly.pdbx_strand_id
1 'polypeptide(L)'
;MWLTIPQSETERCLEERLDALGATVERQTALRSLREIEGGVEADLVRADGTVEACRSAWLVGCDGARSDVRRALGVPLEGDTSGEVFMLADVAMESPLVDGEGYNVLAREGVLFIVPMPTPGRVRLIAHLPEARPDDPPVIDLPMLQRLVDTRTGLRTTLSSLGWTSVFSPKHFIARSLRVGRVFLAGDAAHIHSPVGGQGLNTGIQDGYNLMWKLGLVHRGLAAPTLLDTYQEERHPVGERMIRGVRRATWAMTLRVRPLQLVRRRVAGVLLRFARVRDRLGAQIGMLQLRYPASLATAAEPLSAGSPRPGERAAQQASTPALTERLRDARTTRCSSSTGSLGR
;
A
#
# COMPACT_ATOMS: atom_id res chain seq x y z
N MET A 1 -4.75 -11.58 -12.38
CA MET A 1 -4.15 -10.54 -13.22
C MET A 1 -3.74 -9.39 -12.31
N TRP A 2 -2.54 -8.84 -12.48
CA TRP A 2 -2.06 -7.67 -11.75
C TRP A 2 -2.19 -6.45 -12.65
N LEU A 3 -2.55 -5.29 -12.09
CA LEU A 3 -2.52 -4.03 -12.81
C LEU A 3 -1.17 -3.37 -12.53
N THR A 4 -0.37 -3.23 -13.58
CA THR A 4 0.89 -2.46 -13.53
C THR A 4 0.63 -1.10 -14.16
N ILE A 5 0.53 -0.07 -13.32
CA ILE A 5 0.27 1.30 -13.74
C ILE A 5 1.20 2.24 -12.95
N PRO A 6 1.77 3.29 -13.57
CA PRO A 6 2.55 4.27 -12.85
C PRO A 6 1.69 4.96 -11.78
N GLN A 7 2.31 5.32 -10.66
CA GLN A 7 1.61 6.04 -9.60
C GLN A 7 1.05 7.38 -10.10
N SER A 8 1.77 8.10 -10.98
CA SER A 8 1.32 9.36 -11.58
C SER A 8 0.01 9.21 -12.37
N GLU A 9 -0.16 8.09 -13.09
CA GLU A 9 -1.41 7.81 -13.81
C GLU A 9 -2.55 7.46 -12.85
N THR A 10 -2.23 6.81 -11.73
CA THR A 10 -3.24 6.55 -10.68
C THR A 10 -3.69 7.86 -10.04
N GLU A 11 -2.75 8.74 -9.70
CA GLU A 11 -3.04 10.08 -9.16
C GLU A 11 -3.88 10.91 -10.15
N ARG A 12 -3.49 10.94 -11.43
CA ARG A 12 -4.26 11.62 -12.48
C ARG A 12 -5.70 11.10 -12.55
N CYS A 13 -5.92 9.79 -12.58
CA CYS A 13 -7.27 9.22 -12.60
C CYS A 13 -8.10 9.56 -11.35
N LEU A 14 -7.47 9.65 -10.18
CA LEU A 14 -8.14 10.03 -8.93
C LEU A 14 -8.50 11.52 -8.94
N GLU A 15 -7.60 12.39 -9.42
CA GLU A 15 -7.83 13.83 -9.56
C GLU A 15 -8.96 14.13 -10.56
N GLU A 16 -8.94 13.50 -11.74
CA GLU A 16 -10.03 13.62 -12.73
C GLU A 16 -11.38 13.21 -12.15
N ARG A 17 -11.39 12.17 -11.31
CA ARG A 17 -12.62 11.73 -10.64
C ARG A 17 -13.07 12.71 -9.56
N LEU A 18 -12.13 13.32 -8.83
CA LEU A 18 -12.43 14.34 -7.83
C LEU A 18 -13.02 15.60 -8.46
N ASP A 19 -12.43 16.06 -9.57
CA ASP A 19 -12.91 17.21 -10.34
C ASP A 19 -14.33 16.95 -10.88
N ALA A 20 -14.58 15.75 -11.43
CA ALA A 20 -15.90 15.35 -11.90
C ALA A 20 -16.96 15.26 -10.77
N LEU A 21 -16.53 15.16 -9.50
CA LEU A 21 -17.39 15.21 -8.32
C LEU A 21 -17.54 16.64 -7.76
N GLY A 22 -16.90 17.64 -8.38
CA GLY A 22 -17.01 19.05 -8.00
C GLY A 22 -16.08 19.47 -6.85
N ALA A 23 -15.03 18.70 -6.58
CA ALA A 23 -13.99 19.06 -5.61
C ALA A 23 -12.65 19.27 -6.33
N THR A 24 -11.81 20.16 -5.81
CA THR A 24 -10.52 20.50 -6.40
C THR A 24 -9.40 20.35 -5.37
N VAL A 25 -8.18 20.10 -5.87
CA VAL A 25 -6.98 20.06 -5.03
C VAL A 25 -6.32 21.43 -5.00
N GLU A 26 -6.22 22.03 -3.83
CA GLU A 26 -5.44 23.26 -3.63
C GLU A 26 -3.94 22.92 -3.50
N ARG A 27 -3.20 23.16 -4.58
CA ARG A 27 -1.74 22.97 -4.61
C ARG A 27 -1.00 24.18 -4.05
N GLN A 28 0.26 23.96 -3.65
CA GLN A 28 1.11 24.99 -3.02
C GLN A 28 0.49 25.58 -1.74
N THR A 29 -0.29 24.77 -1.03
CA THR A 29 -0.87 25.08 0.28
C THR A 29 -0.32 24.06 1.28
N ALA A 30 0.40 24.53 2.30
CA ALA A 30 1.04 23.67 3.30
C ALA A 30 0.40 23.84 4.68
N LEU A 31 0.21 22.74 5.40
CA LEU A 31 -0.23 22.80 6.80
C LEU A 31 0.91 23.29 7.68
N ARG A 32 0.66 24.34 8.48
CA ARG A 32 1.61 24.84 9.47
C ARG A 32 1.31 24.32 10.87
N SER A 33 0.05 24.38 11.26
CA SER A 33 -0.44 23.97 12.58
C SER A 33 -1.88 23.53 12.49
N LEU A 34 -2.30 22.71 13.45
CA LEU A 34 -3.70 22.35 13.64
C LEU A 34 -4.00 22.31 15.12
N ARG A 35 -5.27 22.56 15.47
CA ARG A 35 -5.80 22.32 16.81
C ARG A 35 -7.26 21.91 16.74
N GLU A 36 -7.67 21.05 17.66
CA GLU A 36 -9.08 20.76 17.84
C GLU A 36 -9.78 21.97 18.48
N ILE A 37 -10.97 22.28 17.98
CA ILE A 37 -11.85 23.33 18.48
C ILE A 37 -13.22 22.74 18.80
N GLU A 38 -14.10 23.51 19.44
CA GLU A 38 -15.46 23.07 19.67
C GLU A 38 -16.15 22.73 18.32
N GLY A 39 -16.58 21.47 18.19
CA GLY A 39 -17.27 20.99 17.00
C GLY A 39 -16.40 20.73 15.76
N GLY A 40 -15.07 20.91 15.81
CA GLY A 40 -14.24 20.78 14.62
C GLY A 40 -12.73 20.85 14.85
N VAL A 41 -12.01 21.16 13.77
CA VAL A 41 -10.56 21.33 13.72
C VAL A 41 -10.29 22.66 13.03
N GLU A 42 -9.40 23.46 13.59
CA GLU A 42 -8.85 24.64 12.92
C GLU A 42 -7.41 24.35 12.50
N ALA A 43 -7.11 24.60 11.23
CA ALA A 43 -5.81 24.39 10.62
C ALA A 43 -5.28 25.70 10.05
N ASP A 44 -4.03 26.04 10.36
CA ASP A 44 -3.35 27.18 9.75
C ASP A 44 -2.63 26.69 8.49
N LEU A 45 -3.02 27.26 7.35
CA LEU A 45 -2.51 26.91 6.03
C LEU A 45 -1.60 28.03 5.53
N VAL A 46 -0.44 27.67 4.99
CA VAL A 46 0.50 28.60 4.35
C VAL A 46 0.31 28.49 2.84
N ARG A 47 -0.06 29.61 2.21
CA ARG A 47 -0.24 29.74 0.76
C ARG A 47 1.11 29.97 0.06
N ALA A 48 1.12 29.89 -1.26
CA ALA A 48 2.30 30.08 -2.09
C ALA A 48 2.97 31.46 -1.93
N ASP A 49 2.18 32.49 -1.62
CA ASP A 49 2.64 33.86 -1.37
C ASP A 49 3.13 34.08 0.08
N GLY A 50 3.12 33.03 0.90
CA GLY A 50 3.50 33.07 2.30
C GLY A 50 2.41 33.55 3.26
N THR A 51 1.22 33.90 2.75
CA THR A 51 0.09 34.27 3.59
C THR A 51 -0.38 33.07 4.41
N VAL A 52 -0.90 33.35 5.60
CA VAL A 52 -1.45 32.34 6.51
C VAL A 52 -2.96 32.49 6.56
N GLU A 53 -3.66 31.40 6.30
CA GLU A 53 -5.11 31.31 6.33
C GLU A 53 -5.55 30.30 7.40
N ALA A 54 -6.56 30.67 8.19
CA ALA A 54 -7.20 29.74 9.10
C ALA A 54 -8.35 29.01 8.40
N CYS A 55 -8.24 27.70 8.25
CA CYS A 55 -9.25 26.82 7.71
C CYS A 55 -9.97 26.06 8.83
N ARG A 56 -11.30 26.11 8.85
CA ARG A 56 -12.12 25.35 9.81
C ARG A 56 -12.83 24.20 9.11
N SER A 57 -12.75 23.01 9.69
CA SER A 57 -13.45 21.83 9.21
C SER A 57 -14.05 21.03 10.37
N ALA A 58 -15.07 20.21 10.09
CA ALA A 58 -15.62 19.31 11.11
C ALA A 58 -14.67 18.15 11.46
N TRP A 59 -13.80 17.80 10.51
CA TRP A 59 -12.88 16.67 10.55
C TRP A 59 -11.62 16.98 9.73
N LEU A 60 -10.48 16.39 10.10
CA LEU A 60 -9.24 16.48 9.35
C LEU A 60 -8.66 15.08 9.12
N VAL A 61 -8.17 14.79 7.92
CA VAL A 61 -7.50 13.51 7.60
C VAL A 61 -6.10 13.80 7.06
N GLY A 62 -5.08 13.38 7.80
CA GLY A 62 -3.68 13.43 7.40
C GLY A 62 -3.36 12.31 6.40
N CYS A 63 -3.23 12.70 5.14
CA CYS A 63 -2.75 11.87 4.03
C CYS A 63 -1.40 12.39 3.47
N ASP A 64 -0.65 13.09 4.31
CA ASP A 64 0.53 13.92 3.99
C ASP A 64 1.87 13.16 4.06
N GLY A 65 1.82 11.85 3.82
CA GLY A 65 2.98 11.01 3.57
C GLY A 65 3.83 10.67 4.80
N ALA A 66 4.97 10.01 4.56
CA ALA A 66 5.85 9.48 5.61
C ALA A 66 6.34 10.55 6.61
N ARG A 67 6.50 11.79 6.16
CA ARG A 67 6.93 12.93 6.99
C ARG A 67 5.75 13.75 7.54
N SER A 68 4.53 13.21 7.56
CA SER A 68 3.29 13.86 8.01
C SER A 68 3.47 14.95 9.08
N ASP A 69 3.11 16.18 8.72
CA ASP A 69 2.96 17.32 9.62
C ASP A 69 1.75 17.13 10.52
N VAL A 70 0.66 16.53 10.02
CA VAL A 70 -0.54 16.20 10.81
C VAL A 70 -0.18 15.27 11.97
N ARG A 71 0.50 14.16 11.70
CA ARG A 71 0.93 13.21 12.72
C ARG A 71 1.82 13.86 13.77
N ARG A 72 2.76 14.71 13.33
CA ARG A 72 3.67 15.45 14.22
C ARG A 72 2.90 16.45 15.10
N ALA A 73 1.96 17.20 14.53
CA ALA A 73 1.13 18.14 15.27
C ALA A 73 0.24 17.46 16.32
N LEU A 74 -0.23 16.23 16.04
CA LEU A 74 -0.96 15.41 17.01
C LEU A 74 -0.07 14.77 18.09
N GLY A 75 1.26 14.85 17.97
CA GLY A 75 2.18 14.16 18.87
C GLY A 75 2.09 12.63 18.80
N VAL A 76 1.58 12.06 17.72
CA VAL A 76 1.41 10.61 17.58
C VAL A 76 2.75 9.97 17.23
N PRO A 77 3.30 9.09 18.09
CA PRO A 77 4.59 8.45 17.82
C PRO A 77 4.48 7.41 16.71
N LEU A 78 5.57 7.25 15.97
CA LEU A 78 5.80 6.13 15.06
C LEU A 78 6.55 5.02 15.80
N GLU A 79 6.01 3.81 15.75
CA GLU A 79 6.60 2.61 16.34
C GLU A 79 7.13 1.72 15.24
N GLY A 80 8.41 1.32 15.33
CA GLY A 80 9.03 0.60 14.24
C GLY A 80 10.55 0.59 14.26
N ASP A 81 11.12 0.07 13.19
CA ASP A 81 12.56 -0.03 12.97
C ASP A 81 12.96 0.21 11.50
N THR A 82 14.25 0.50 11.31
CA THR A 82 14.88 0.51 9.99
C THR A 82 15.68 -0.78 9.85
N SER A 83 15.54 -1.49 8.74
CA SER A 83 16.14 -2.84 8.60
C SER A 83 17.66 -2.82 8.39
N GLY A 84 18.27 -1.66 8.14
CA GLY A 84 19.71 -1.48 7.89
C GLY A 84 20.18 -1.96 6.52
N GLU A 85 19.46 -2.90 5.90
CA GLU A 85 19.70 -3.32 4.51
C GLU A 85 19.55 -2.15 3.53
N VAL A 86 20.39 -2.14 2.49
CA VAL A 86 20.35 -1.12 1.44
C VAL A 86 19.78 -1.73 0.18
N PHE A 87 18.83 -1.02 -0.42
CA PHE A 87 18.26 -1.35 -1.72
C PHE A 87 18.51 -0.21 -2.68
N MET A 88 18.60 -0.54 -3.96
CA MET A 88 18.50 0.42 -5.04
C MET A 88 17.24 0.18 -5.86
N LEU A 89 16.83 1.23 -6.54
CA LEU A 89 15.85 1.22 -7.60
C LEU A 89 16.46 1.93 -8.81
N ALA A 90 16.31 1.37 -10.01
CA ALA A 90 16.71 2.02 -11.26
C ALA A 90 15.69 1.76 -12.38
N ASP A 91 15.32 2.80 -13.11
CA ASP A 91 14.52 2.68 -14.34
C ASP A 91 15.45 2.70 -15.56
N VAL A 92 15.43 1.62 -16.34
CA VAL A 92 16.35 1.42 -17.48
C VAL A 92 15.64 0.84 -18.69
N ALA A 93 16.22 1.01 -19.87
CA ALA A 93 15.89 0.14 -21.00
C ALA A 93 16.68 -1.17 -20.86
N MET A 94 16.04 -2.29 -21.18
CA MET A 94 16.64 -3.62 -21.10
C MET A 94 16.22 -4.46 -22.29
N GLU A 95 17.20 -4.90 -23.08
CA GLU A 95 17.04 -5.97 -24.05
C GLU A 95 17.38 -7.30 -23.38
N SER A 96 16.48 -8.28 -23.45
CA SER A 96 16.58 -9.52 -22.69
C SER A 96 15.72 -10.63 -23.30
N PRO A 97 16.06 -11.91 -23.11
CA PRO A 97 15.18 -13.03 -23.47
C PRO A 97 13.95 -13.17 -22.55
N LEU A 98 13.81 -12.32 -21.53
CA LEU A 98 12.64 -12.30 -20.66
C LEU A 98 11.38 -11.83 -21.42
N VAL A 99 10.24 -12.42 -21.10
CA VAL A 99 8.93 -12.02 -21.64
C VAL A 99 8.54 -10.64 -21.13
N ASP A 100 8.26 -9.74 -22.07
CA ASP A 100 7.72 -8.41 -21.79
C ASP A 100 6.36 -8.50 -21.08
N GLY A 101 6.14 -7.61 -20.11
CA GLY A 101 4.91 -7.57 -19.32
C GLY A 101 4.86 -8.54 -18.13
N GLU A 102 5.87 -9.40 -17.96
CA GLU A 102 6.02 -10.23 -16.75
C GLU A 102 7.04 -9.65 -15.77
N GLY A 103 6.76 -9.79 -14.47
CA GLY A 103 7.66 -9.40 -13.40
C GLY A 103 8.50 -10.59 -12.91
N TYR A 104 9.80 -10.36 -12.72
CA TYR A 104 10.74 -11.42 -12.33
C TYR A 104 11.33 -11.16 -10.94
N ASN A 105 11.36 -12.21 -10.11
CA ASN A 105 11.97 -12.20 -8.79
C ASN A 105 13.17 -13.15 -8.81
N VAL A 106 14.38 -12.59 -8.73
CA VAL A 106 15.64 -13.33 -8.85
C VAL A 106 16.28 -13.43 -7.46
N LEU A 107 16.26 -14.63 -6.88
CA LEU A 107 16.87 -14.91 -5.58
C LEU A 107 18.29 -15.47 -5.77
N ALA A 108 19.22 -14.61 -6.17
CA ALA A 108 20.63 -14.96 -6.38
C ALA A 108 21.41 -15.04 -5.06
N ARG A 109 22.64 -15.53 -5.14
CA ARG A 109 23.56 -15.63 -3.99
C ARG A 109 24.06 -14.24 -3.57
N GLU A 110 24.26 -13.37 -4.55
CA GLU A 110 24.80 -12.02 -4.46
C GLU A 110 23.74 -10.98 -4.02
N GLY A 111 22.51 -11.42 -3.78
CA GLY A 111 21.38 -10.59 -3.36
C GLY A 111 20.16 -10.78 -4.26
N VAL A 112 19.03 -10.20 -3.83
CA VAL A 112 17.78 -10.27 -4.59
C VAL A 112 17.70 -9.19 -5.65
N LEU A 113 17.16 -9.52 -6.80
CA LEU A 113 16.85 -8.60 -7.89
C LEU A 113 15.39 -8.79 -8.30
N PHE A 114 14.64 -7.70 -8.33
CA PHE A 114 13.32 -7.62 -8.91
C PHE A 114 13.41 -6.87 -10.23
N ILE A 115 12.79 -7.43 -11.27
CA ILE A 115 12.67 -6.80 -12.58
C ILE A 115 11.17 -6.61 -12.81
N VAL A 116 10.73 -5.35 -12.74
CA VAL A 116 9.32 -4.99 -12.89
C VAL A 116 9.12 -4.32 -14.25
N PRO A 117 8.25 -4.85 -15.12
CA PRO A 117 7.99 -4.24 -16.41
C PRO A 117 7.31 -2.88 -16.21
N MET A 118 7.67 -1.91 -17.03
CA MET A 118 7.01 -0.59 -17.06
C MET A 118 6.03 -0.54 -18.25
N PRO A 119 5.09 0.43 -18.28
CA PRO A 119 4.12 0.52 -19.38
C PRO A 119 4.74 0.71 -20.76
N THR A 120 5.92 1.33 -20.81
CA THR A 120 6.70 1.46 -22.05
C THR A 120 7.42 0.14 -22.34
N PRO A 121 7.20 -0.49 -23.51
CA PRO A 121 7.90 -1.73 -23.89
C PRO A 121 9.42 -1.59 -23.80
N GLY A 122 10.11 -2.66 -23.39
CA GLY A 122 11.55 -2.66 -23.18
C GLY A 122 12.07 -1.81 -22.01
N ARG A 123 11.19 -1.12 -21.26
CA ARG A 123 11.57 -0.39 -20.03
C ARG A 123 11.23 -1.21 -18.81
N VAL A 124 12.18 -1.29 -17.88
CA VAL A 124 12.01 -2.02 -16.63
C VAL A 124 12.48 -1.19 -15.45
N ARG A 125 11.85 -1.45 -14.30
CA ARG A 125 12.29 -1.00 -12.99
C ARG A 125 13.02 -2.14 -12.30
N LEU A 126 14.32 -1.95 -12.09
CA LEU A 126 15.16 -2.83 -11.31
C LEU A 126 15.06 -2.42 -9.85
N ILE A 127 14.82 -3.37 -8.94
CA ILE A 127 14.93 -3.16 -7.50
C ILE A 127 15.88 -4.23 -6.96
N ALA A 128 16.95 -3.83 -6.32
CA ALA A 128 18.00 -4.76 -5.94
C ALA A 128 18.50 -4.51 -4.53
N HIS A 129 18.63 -5.58 -3.74
CA HIS A 129 19.37 -5.53 -2.48
C HIS A 129 20.86 -5.37 -2.77
N LEU A 130 21.56 -4.52 -2.01
CA LEU A 130 22.99 -4.27 -2.10
C LEU A 130 23.66 -4.68 -0.77
N PRO A 131 24.11 -5.95 -0.63
CA PRO A 131 24.58 -6.48 0.66
C PRO A 131 25.79 -5.76 1.26
N GLU A 132 26.63 -5.18 0.40
CA GLU A 132 27.90 -4.52 0.78
C GLU A 132 27.73 -3.01 1.01
N ALA A 133 26.61 -2.43 0.58
CA ALA A 133 26.35 -1.01 0.73
C ALA A 133 25.91 -0.67 2.16
N ARG A 134 26.18 0.57 2.58
CA ARG A 134 25.76 1.13 3.87
C ARG A 134 24.80 2.28 3.65
N PRO A 135 23.77 2.47 4.51
CA PRO A 135 22.82 3.57 4.34
C PRO A 135 23.48 4.96 4.35
N ASP A 136 24.54 5.13 5.15
CA ASP A 136 25.25 6.40 5.32
C ASP A 136 26.30 6.68 4.22
N ASP A 137 26.58 5.69 3.37
CA ASP A 137 27.51 5.77 2.25
C ASP A 137 26.90 5.03 1.03
N PRO A 138 25.86 5.61 0.40
CA PRO A 138 25.15 4.96 -0.68
C PRO A 138 26.03 4.93 -1.95
N PRO A 139 26.08 3.79 -2.66
CA PRO A 139 26.88 3.69 -3.87
C PRO A 139 26.27 4.50 -5.02
N VAL A 140 27.13 4.93 -5.94
CA VAL A 140 26.68 5.50 -7.22
C VAL A 140 26.07 4.39 -8.07
N ILE A 141 24.84 4.62 -8.53
CA ILE A 141 24.13 3.70 -9.42
C ILE A 141 24.31 4.18 -10.86
N ASP A 142 25.20 3.53 -11.60
CA ASP A 142 25.48 3.78 -13.00
C ASP A 142 25.18 2.55 -13.87
N LEU A 143 25.14 2.75 -15.20
CA LEU A 143 24.80 1.69 -16.14
C LEU A 143 25.77 0.49 -16.08
N PRO A 144 27.11 0.67 -15.98
CA PRO A 144 28.03 -0.45 -15.81
C PRO A 144 27.80 -1.27 -14.54
N MET A 145 27.49 -0.63 -13.41
CA MET A 145 27.14 -1.31 -12.16
C MET A 145 25.87 -2.14 -12.33
N LEU A 146 24.83 -1.54 -12.92
CA LEU A 146 23.57 -2.22 -13.18
C LEU A 146 23.73 -3.43 -14.10
N GLN A 147 24.52 -3.30 -15.17
CA GLN A 147 24.80 -4.38 -16.11
C GLN A 147 25.46 -5.56 -15.39
N ARG A 148 26.53 -5.30 -14.61
CA ARG A 148 27.19 -6.35 -13.80
C ARG A 148 26.23 -7.02 -12.82
N LEU A 149 25.37 -6.24 -12.17
CA LEU A 149 24.40 -6.75 -11.21
C LEU A 149 23.38 -7.68 -11.87
N VAL A 150 22.81 -7.28 -13.01
CA VAL A 150 21.83 -8.09 -13.75
C VAL A 150 22.50 -9.36 -14.30
N ASP A 151 23.67 -9.23 -14.94
CA ASP A 151 24.40 -10.38 -15.51
C ASP A 151 24.73 -11.42 -14.43
N THR A 152 25.27 -10.97 -13.29
CA THR A 152 25.68 -11.85 -12.20
C THR A 152 24.48 -12.57 -11.57
N ARG A 153 23.36 -11.86 -11.36
CA ARG A 153 22.21 -12.41 -10.64
C ARG A 153 21.30 -13.26 -11.52
N THR A 154 21.15 -12.91 -12.80
CA THR A 154 20.26 -13.60 -13.73
C THR A 154 20.97 -14.72 -14.50
N GLY A 155 22.26 -14.55 -14.81
CA GLY A 155 23.00 -15.42 -15.74
C GLY A 155 22.50 -15.34 -17.18
N LEU A 156 21.66 -14.36 -17.50
CA LEU A 156 21.10 -14.14 -18.84
C LEU A 156 21.98 -13.17 -19.63
N ARG A 157 21.96 -13.30 -20.96
CA ARG A 157 22.52 -12.27 -21.84
C ARG A 157 21.51 -11.13 -21.93
N THR A 158 21.81 -10.01 -21.28
CA THR A 158 20.98 -8.80 -21.29
C THR A 158 21.82 -7.60 -21.68
N THR A 159 21.20 -6.61 -22.31
CA THR A 159 21.84 -5.33 -22.60
C THR A 159 21.02 -4.23 -21.96
N LEU A 160 21.62 -3.50 -21.01
CA LEU A 160 21.01 -2.33 -20.40
C LEU A 160 21.42 -1.06 -21.14
N SER A 161 20.49 -0.15 -21.30
CA SER A 161 20.74 1.17 -21.89
C SER A 161 19.83 2.24 -21.28
N SER A 162 20.09 3.51 -21.62
CA SER A 162 19.20 4.63 -21.33
C SER A 162 18.76 4.71 -19.85
N LEU A 163 19.71 4.77 -18.93
CA LEU A 163 19.43 4.95 -17.50
C LEU A 163 18.65 6.24 -17.27
N GLY A 164 17.43 6.13 -16.73
CA GLY A 164 16.55 7.28 -16.50
C GLY A 164 16.66 7.85 -15.10
N TRP A 165 16.19 7.09 -14.11
CA TRP A 165 16.14 7.52 -12.71
C TRP A 165 16.70 6.44 -11.79
N THR A 166 17.35 6.85 -10.70
CA THR A 166 17.87 5.95 -9.68
C THR A 166 17.54 6.45 -8.28
N SER A 167 17.44 5.53 -7.33
CA SER A 167 17.30 5.83 -5.91
C SER A 167 17.95 4.74 -5.08
N VAL A 168 18.56 5.14 -3.97
CA VAL A 168 19.08 4.22 -2.95
C VAL A 168 18.33 4.50 -1.66
N PHE A 169 17.85 3.44 -1.00
CA PHE A 169 17.06 3.57 0.21
C PHE A 169 17.30 2.40 1.16
N SER A 170 17.05 2.64 2.44
CA SER A 170 16.94 1.58 3.44
C SER A 170 15.47 1.36 3.82
N PRO A 171 14.96 0.11 3.81
CA PRO A 171 13.59 -0.18 4.23
C PRO A 171 13.30 0.30 5.66
N LYS A 172 12.31 1.18 5.76
CA LYS A 172 11.75 1.66 7.03
C LYS A 172 10.44 0.94 7.28
N HIS A 173 10.18 0.56 8.52
CA HIS A 173 8.97 -0.16 8.92
C HIS A 173 8.39 0.48 10.18
N PHE A 174 7.50 1.45 10.00
CA PHE A 174 6.89 2.20 11.10
C PHE A 174 5.37 2.23 10.98
N ILE A 175 4.69 2.23 12.11
CA ILE A 175 3.25 2.44 12.22
C ILE A 175 2.97 3.52 13.27
N ALA A 176 1.99 4.38 13.02
CA ALA A 176 1.51 5.34 13.98
C ALA A 176 0.77 4.62 15.09
N ARG A 177 1.12 4.89 16.35
CA ARG A 177 0.50 4.27 17.53
C ARG A 177 -1.03 4.46 17.57
N SER A 178 -1.52 5.55 17.01
CA SER A 178 -2.94 5.83 16.88
C SER A 178 -3.24 6.28 15.45
N LEU A 179 -4.33 5.79 14.88
CA LEU A 179 -4.83 6.22 13.57
C LEU A 179 -5.85 7.36 13.70
N ARG A 180 -6.30 7.64 14.92
CA ARG A 180 -7.24 8.70 15.24
C ARG A 180 -6.86 9.39 16.54
N VAL A 181 -7.02 10.71 16.57
CA VAL A 181 -7.00 11.53 17.79
C VAL A 181 -8.16 12.52 17.67
N GLY A 182 -9.20 12.33 18.50
CA GLY A 182 -10.40 13.17 18.44
C GLY A 182 -11.04 13.20 17.06
N ARG A 183 -11.02 14.39 16.43
CA ARG A 183 -11.55 14.66 15.08
C ARG A 183 -10.52 14.56 13.95
N VAL A 184 -9.30 14.12 14.26
CA VAL A 184 -8.20 14.01 13.29
C VAL A 184 -7.85 12.54 13.06
N PHE A 185 -7.69 12.17 11.80
CA PHE A 185 -7.34 10.80 11.36
C PHE A 185 -6.02 10.80 10.59
N LEU A 186 -5.34 9.66 10.56
CA LEU A 186 -4.16 9.42 9.71
C LEU A 186 -4.45 8.26 8.75
N ALA A 187 -4.03 8.39 7.49
CA ALA A 187 -4.20 7.36 6.46
C ALA A 187 -2.97 7.26 5.53
N GLY A 188 -2.76 6.08 4.93
CA GLY A 188 -1.63 5.86 4.03
C GLY A 188 -0.27 6.03 4.73
N ASP A 189 0.70 6.63 4.04
CA ASP A 189 2.06 6.76 4.55
C ASP A 189 2.17 7.68 5.79
N ALA A 190 1.16 8.52 6.05
CA ALA A 190 1.07 9.27 7.32
C ALA A 190 0.84 8.35 8.52
N ALA A 191 0.12 7.24 8.31
CA ALA A 191 -0.20 6.23 9.31
C ALA A 191 0.83 5.09 9.36
N HIS A 192 1.37 4.66 8.23
CA HIS A 192 2.31 3.53 8.21
C HIS A 192 3.28 3.62 7.04
N ILE A 193 4.56 3.54 7.38
CA ILE A 193 5.71 3.60 6.47
C ILE A 193 6.25 2.19 6.34
N HIS A 194 6.36 1.67 5.12
CA HIS A 194 6.97 0.37 4.89
C HIS A 194 7.82 0.37 3.62
N SER A 195 8.71 -0.63 3.50
CA SER A 195 9.49 -0.85 2.29
C SER A 195 8.60 -0.93 1.05
N PRO A 196 9.05 -0.41 -0.11
CA PRO A 196 8.37 -0.64 -1.38
C PRO A 196 8.42 -2.11 -1.84
N VAL A 197 9.21 -2.96 -1.16
CA VAL A 197 9.28 -4.40 -1.42
C VAL A 197 7.88 -5.01 -1.27
N GLY A 198 7.28 -5.40 -2.39
CA GLY A 198 5.93 -5.96 -2.47
C GLY A 198 4.84 -5.02 -3.02
N GLY A 199 5.13 -3.74 -3.30
CA GLY A 199 4.18 -2.83 -3.97
C GLY A 199 2.93 -2.49 -3.15
N GLN A 200 3.04 -2.54 -1.83
CA GLN A 200 1.90 -2.59 -0.91
C GLN A 200 1.40 -1.23 -0.39
N GLY A 201 2.16 -0.14 -0.58
CA GLY A 201 1.93 1.14 0.10
C GLY A 201 0.72 1.87 -0.40
N LEU A 202 0.73 2.22 -1.68
CA LEU A 202 -0.42 2.85 -2.34
C LEU A 202 -1.70 2.03 -2.15
N ASN A 203 -1.61 0.70 -2.28
CA ASN A 203 -2.73 -0.21 -2.07
C ASN A 203 -3.31 -0.12 -0.65
N THR A 204 -2.46 -0.01 0.38
CA THR A 204 -2.92 0.15 1.77
C THR A 204 -3.59 1.50 1.96
N GLY A 205 -2.96 2.58 1.51
CA GLY A 205 -3.51 3.93 1.63
C GLY A 205 -4.85 4.11 0.95
N ILE A 206 -5.02 3.57 -0.27
CA ILE A 206 -6.33 3.55 -0.95
C ILE A 206 -7.37 2.81 -0.11
N GLN A 207 -6.99 1.68 0.50
CA GLN A 207 -7.91 0.90 1.33
C GLN A 207 -8.22 1.56 2.68
N ASP A 208 -7.31 2.35 3.23
CA ASP A 208 -7.58 3.17 4.42
C ASP A 208 -8.61 4.24 4.10
N GLY A 209 -8.40 4.98 3.00
CA GLY A 209 -9.37 5.97 2.51
C GLY A 209 -10.73 5.32 2.25
N TYR A 210 -10.75 4.19 1.54
CA TYR A 210 -11.98 3.44 1.28
C TYR A 210 -12.67 2.96 2.57
N ASN A 211 -11.90 2.60 3.61
CA ASN A 211 -12.48 2.18 4.89
C ASN A 211 -13.05 3.35 5.70
N LEU A 212 -12.35 4.49 5.73
CA LEU A 212 -12.69 5.62 6.57
C LEU A 212 -13.82 6.47 5.99
N MET A 213 -13.81 6.74 4.68
CA MET A 213 -14.62 7.83 4.11
C MET A 213 -16.13 7.58 4.18
N TRP A 214 -16.59 6.34 4.05
CA TRP A 214 -18.02 6.05 4.22
C TRP A 214 -18.46 6.18 5.69
N LYS A 215 -17.62 5.77 6.64
CA LYS A 215 -17.88 5.91 8.09
C LYS A 215 -17.98 7.38 8.46
N LEU A 216 -17.01 8.18 7.99
CA LEU A 216 -16.97 9.61 8.19
C LEU A 216 -18.18 10.30 7.57
N GLY A 217 -18.55 9.93 6.35
CA GLY A 217 -19.74 10.45 5.67
C GLY A 217 -21.03 10.18 6.44
N LEU A 218 -21.23 8.97 6.98
CA LEU A 218 -22.41 8.65 7.78
C LEU A 218 -22.45 9.41 9.10
N VAL A 219 -21.35 9.46 9.84
CA VAL A 219 -21.29 10.19 11.11
C VAL A 219 -21.44 11.70 10.90
N HIS A 220 -20.80 12.26 9.88
CA HIS A 220 -20.91 13.69 9.55
C HIS A 220 -22.35 14.09 9.21
N ARG A 221 -23.12 13.20 8.56
CA ARG A 221 -24.55 13.42 8.24
C ARG A 221 -25.50 13.07 9.40
N GLY A 222 -24.99 12.64 10.56
CA GLY A 222 -25.81 12.19 11.69
C GLY A 222 -26.56 10.87 11.45
N LEU A 223 -26.15 10.09 10.45
CA LEU A 223 -26.78 8.81 10.08
C LEU A 223 -26.15 7.60 10.81
N ALA A 224 -25.06 7.81 11.53
CA ALA A 224 -24.41 6.80 12.35
C ALA A 224 -23.86 7.41 13.64
N ALA A 225 -23.74 6.59 14.68
CA ALA A 225 -23.13 6.99 15.94
C ALA A 225 -21.62 7.28 15.75
N PRO A 226 -21.05 8.25 16.50
CA PRO A 226 -19.62 8.55 16.44
C PRO A 226 -18.70 7.36 16.71
N THR A 227 -19.16 6.36 17.46
CA THR A 227 -18.43 5.13 17.76
C THR A 227 -18.11 4.30 16.52
N LEU A 228 -18.86 4.47 15.42
CA LEU A 228 -18.51 3.85 14.14
C LEU A 228 -17.11 4.26 13.67
N LEU A 229 -16.66 5.48 13.97
CA LEU A 229 -15.34 5.95 13.60
C LEU A 229 -14.21 5.30 14.40
N ASP A 230 -14.48 4.75 15.58
CA ASP A 230 -13.49 4.01 16.36
C ASP A 230 -13.06 2.73 15.63
N THR A 231 -13.99 2.12 14.89
CA THR A 231 -13.73 0.91 14.09
C THR A 231 -12.68 1.12 13.01
N TYR A 232 -12.40 2.36 12.57
CA TYR A 232 -11.31 2.61 11.62
C TYR A 232 -9.96 2.15 12.19
N GLN A 233 -9.67 2.52 13.44
CA GLN A 233 -8.46 2.09 14.11
C GLN A 233 -8.46 0.59 14.37
N GLU A 234 -9.56 0.06 14.92
CA GLU A 234 -9.71 -1.37 15.23
C GLU A 234 -9.50 -2.26 14.00
N GLU A 235 -9.94 -1.80 12.82
CA GLU A 235 -9.85 -2.54 11.58
C GLU A 235 -8.50 -2.35 10.88
N ARG A 236 -8.01 -1.12 10.77
CA ARG A 236 -6.87 -0.77 9.91
C ARG A 236 -5.52 -0.84 10.63
N HIS A 237 -5.46 -0.53 11.92
CA HIS A 237 -4.20 -0.62 12.67
C HIS A 237 -3.64 -2.05 12.69
N PRO A 238 -4.42 -3.11 13.01
CA PRO A 238 -3.90 -4.48 12.99
C PRO A 238 -3.51 -4.96 11.58
N VAL A 239 -4.12 -4.40 10.53
CA VAL A 239 -3.72 -4.67 9.14
C VAL A 239 -2.34 -4.11 8.86
N GLY A 240 -2.09 -2.85 9.21
CA GLY A 240 -0.79 -2.21 9.09
C GLY A 240 0.30 -2.98 9.84
N GLU A 241 0.03 -3.39 11.09
CA GLU A 241 0.99 -4.20 11.86
C GLU A 241 1.31 -5.55 11.21
N ARG A 242 0.29 -6.29 10.75
CA ARG A 242 0.48 -7.59 10.10
C ARG A 242 1.27 -7.44 8.81
N MET A 243 1.00 -6.40 8.03
CA MET A 243 1.75 -6.06 6.83
C MET A 243 3.22 -5.79 7.17
N ILE A 244 3.50 -4.89 8.13
CA ILE A 244 4.87 -4.58 8.56
C ILE A 244 5.61 -5.84 9.05
N ARG A 245 4.98 -6.65 9.90
CA ARG A 245 5.57 -7.93 10.35
C ARG A 245 5.85 -8.88 9.18
N GLY A 246 4.95 -8.94 8.21
CA GLY A 246 5.09 -9.75 7.01
C GLY A 246 6.26 -9.30 6.13
N VAL A 247 6.32 -8.00 5.81
CA VAL A 247 7.39 -7.40 5.01
C VAL A 247 8.74 -7.56 5.70
N ARG A 248 8.84 -7.33 7.01
CA ARG A 248 10.10 -7.55 7.77
C ARG A 248 10.60 -8.99 7.64
N ARG A 249 9.71 -9.98 7.82
CA ARG A 249 10.06 -11.41 7.66
C ARG A 249 10.46 -11.74 6.22
N ALA A 250 9.75 -11.18 5.25
CA ALA A 250 10.04 -11.39 3.83
C ALA A 250 11.41 -10.79 3.46
N THR A 251 11.67 -9.54 3.83
CA THR A 251 12.95 -8.86 3.63
C THR A 251 14.09 -9.64 4.26
N TRP A 252 13.97 -10.04 5.53
CA TRP A 252 14.98 -10.87 6.20
C TRP A 252 15.24 -12.20 5.45
N ALA A 253 14.19 -12.89 5.03
CA ALA A 253 14.32 -14.14 4.27
C ALA A 253 14.97 -13.92 2.89
N MET A 254 14.73 -12.76 2.26
CA MET A 254 15.29 -12.38 0.98
C MET A 254 16.76 -11.93 1.08
N THR A 255 17.15 -11.24 2.15
CA THR A 255 18.51 -10.71 2.36
C THR A 255 19.44 -11.64 3.15
N LEU A 256 19.05 -12.91 3.37
CA LEU A 256 19.88 -13.92 4.03
C LEU A 256 21.31 -13.94 3.48
N ARG A 257 22.30 -13.79 4.37
CA ARG A 257 23.74 -13.78 4.01
C ARG A 257 24.41 -15.15 4.10
N VAL A 258 23.81 -16.08 4.84
CA VAL A 258 24.41 -17.39 5.15
C VAL A 258 24.16 -18.40 4.03
N ARG A 259 25.22 -18.89 3.38
CA ARG A 259 25.13 -19.75 2.17
C ARG A 259 24.27 -21.00 2.35
N PRO A 260 24.42 -21.81 3.42
CA PRO A 260 23.53 -22.94 3.65
C PRO A 260 22.05 -22.54 3.69
N LEU A 261 21.72 -21.42 4.34
CA LEU A 261 20.33 -20.94 4.45
C LEU A 261 19.79 -20.44 3.11
N GLN A 262 20.61 -19.80 2.28
CA GLN A 262 20.23 -19.41 0.92
C GLN A 262 19.87 -20.64 0.06
N LEU A 263 20.65 -21.73 0.17
CA LEU A 263 20.38 -22.97 -0.56
C LEU A 263 19.08 -23.63 -0.10
N VAL A 264 18.87 -23.73 1.21
CA VAL A 264 17.62 -24.23 1.80
C VAL A 264 16.44 -23.40 1.31
N ARG A 265 16.51 -22.07 1.40
CA ARG A 265 15.47 -21.16 0.88
C ARG A 265 15.15 -21.44 -0.58
N ARG A 266 16.17 -21.53 -1.44
CA ARG A 266 15.98 -21.77 -2.89
C ARG A 266 15.28 -23.11 -3.14
N ARG A 267 15.69 -24.18 -2.45
CA ARG A 267 15.08 -25.51 -2.58
C ARG A 267 13.64 -25.52 -2.08
N VAL A 268 13.40 -24.98 -0.89
CA VAL A 268 12.07 -24.91 -0.28
C VAL A 268 11.12 -24.05 -1.13
N ALA A 269 11.54 -22.86 -1.55
CA ALA A 269 10.75 -22.00 -2.43
C ALA A 269 10.42 -22.70 -3.76
N GLY A 270 11.39 -23.37 -4.37
CA GLY A 270 11.19 -24.13 -5.61
C GLY A 270 10.21 -25.28 -5.48
N VAL A 271 10.09 -25.91 -4.31
CA VAL A 271 9.08 -26.95 -4.04
C VAL A 271 7.71 -26.33 -3.75
N LEU A 272 7.66 -25.36 -2.83
CA LEU A 272 6.41 -24.74 -2.40
C LEU A 272 5.67 -24.03 -3.55
N LEU A 273 6.39 -23.34 -4.43
CA LEU A 273 5.80 -22.61 -5.54
C LEU A 273 5.27 -23.53 -6.66
N ARG A 274 5.52 -24.85 -6.62
CA ARG A 274 4.89 -25.80 -7.56
C ARG A 274 3.40 -26.00 -7.26
N PHE A 275 2.98 -25.79 -6.01
CA PHE A 275 1.60 -25.96 -5.60
C PHE A 275 0.78 -24.70 -5.91
N ALA A 276 -0.28 -24.84 -6.72
CA ALA A 276 -1.17 -23.74 -7.09
C ALA A 276 -1.73 -23.01 -5.86
N ARG A 277 -2.24 -23.77 -4.87
CA ARG A 277 -2.77 -23.21 -3.62
C ARG A 277 -1.78 -22.31 -2.87
N VAL A 278 -0.49 -22.62 -2.93
CA VAL A 278 0.55 -21.80 -2.29
C VAL A 278 0.75 -20.51 -3.09
N ARG A 279 0.85 -20.61 -4.42
CA ARG A 279 0.94 -19.42 -5.30
C ARG A 279 -0.28 -18.51 -5.14
N ASP A 280 -1.49 -19.07 -5.13
CA ASP A 280 -2.73 -18.32 -5.00
C ASP A 280 -2.82 -17.62 -3.64
N ARG A 281 -2.41 -18.31 -2.57
CA ARG A 281 -2.38 -17.73 -1.22
C ARG A 281 -1.36 -16.60 -1.11
N LEU A 282 -0.15 -16.79 -1.64
CA LEU A 282 0.88 -15.75 -1.67
C LEU A 282 0.44 -14.55 -2.52
N GLY A 283 -0.11 -14.79 -3.71
CA GLY A 283 -0.64 -13.75 -4.57
C GLY A 283 -1.75 -12.95 -3.90
N ALA A 284 -2.70 -13.62 -3.25
CA ALA A 284 -3.78 -12.97 -2.52
C ALA A 284 -3.30 -12.21 -1.28
N GLN A 285 -2.22 -12.64 -0.64
CA GLN A 285 -1.59 -11.92 0.47
C GLN A 285 -0.86 -10.67 -0.02
N ILE A 286 -0.06 -10.78 -1.09
CA ILE A 286 0.66 -9.64 -1.68
C ILE A 286 -0.35 -8.61 -2.22
N GLY A 287 -1.40 -9.07 -2.89
CA GLY A 287 -2.47 -8.24 -3.44
C GLY A 287 -3.45 -7.71 -2.38
N MET A 288 -3.22 -7.97 -1.09
CA MET A 288 -4.09 -7.53 0.02
C MET A 288 -5.55 -7.92 -0.14
N LEU A 289 -5.79 -9.05 -0.79
CA LEU A 289 -7.12 -9.54 -1.04
C LEU A 289 -7.66 -10.23 0.23
N GLN A 290 -6.83 -10.88 1.04
CA GLN A 290 -7.29 -11.66 2.19
C GLN A 290 -7.68 -10.83 3.44
N LEU A 291 -7.94 -9.53 3.30
CA LEU A 291 -8.26 -8.67 4.43
C LEU A 291 -9.65 -8.97 4.98
N ARG A 292 -9.72 -9.11 6.31
CA ARG A 292 -10.93 -9.43 7.05
C ARG A 292 -10.98 -8.64 8.34
N TYR A 293 -12.18 -8.31 8.79
CA TYR A 293 -12.44 -7.56 10.02
C TYR A 293 -13.32 -8.32 11.02
N PRO A 294 -12.99 -9.58 11.40
CA PRO A 294 -13.88 -10.42 12.19
C PRO A 294 -14.13 -9.92 13.62
N ALA A 295 -13.29 -9.01 14.12
CA ALA A 295 -13.39 -8.43 15.46
C ALA A 295 -13.90 -6.98 15.46
N SER A 296 -14.37 -6.48 14.31
CA SER A 296 -14.88 -5.11 14.22
C SER A 296 -16.26 -5.01 14.86
N LEU A 297 -16.50 -3.92 15.59
CA LEU A 297 -17.84 -3.59 16.10
C LEU A 297 -18.88 -3.39 14.99
N ALA A 298 -18.44 -3.14 13.75
CA ALA A 298 -19.31 -3.05 12.58
C ALA A 298 -19.67 -4.43 11.97
N THR A 299 -19.17 -5.53 12.54
CA THR A 299 -19.40 -6.88 12.03
C THR A 299 -20.21 -7.75 12.99
N ALA A 300 -21.11 -8.57 12.45
CA ALA A 300 -21.86 -9.54 13.24
C ALA A 300 -20.96 -10.67 13.77
N ALA A 301 -21.34 -11.28 14.89
CA ALA A 301 -20.55 -12.33 15.54
C ALA A 301 -20.51 -13.64 14.74
N GLU A 302 -21.61 -14.00 14.06
CA GLU A 302 -21.77 -15.29 13.39
C GLU A 302 -22.16 -15.13 11.91
N PRO A 303 -21.78 -16.07 11.02
CA PRO A 303 -22.28 -16.15 9.66
C PRO A 303 -23.81 -16.24 9.63
N LEU A 304 -24.43 -15.63 8.62
CA LEU A 304 -25.88 -15.68 8.44
C LEU A 304 -26.37 -17.08 8.06
N SER A 305 -25.56 -17.86 7.33
CA SER A 305 -25.85 -19.25 6.99
C SER A 305 -24.59 -20.03 6.58
N ALA A 306 -24.71 -21.35 6.50
CA ALA A 306 -23.65 -22.20 5.95
C ALA A 306 -23.41 -21.82 4.47
N GLY A 307 -22.18 -21.42 4.14
CA GLY A 307 -21.79 -21.01 2.78
C GLY A 307 -21.96 -19.50 2.48
N SER A 308 -22.49 -18.69 3.41
CA SER A 308 -22.46 -17.23 3.26
C SER A 308 -21.05 -16.67 3.48
N PRO A 309 -20.70 -15.51 2.88
CA PRO A 309 -19.50 -14.77 3.27
C PRO A 309 -19.46 -14.60 4.79
N ARG A 310 -18.31 -14.81 5.42
CA ARG A 310 -18.20 -14.61 6.87
C ARG A 310 -18.22 -13.11 7.19
N PRO A 311 -18.78 -12.70 8.35
CA PRO A 311 -18.73 -11.31 8.78
C PRO A 311 -17.30 -10.76 8.73
N GLY A 312 -17.17 -9.54 8.21
CA GLY A 312 -15.88 -8.88 8.03
C GLY A 312 -15.09 -9.33 6.79
N GLU A 313 -15.55 -10.29 5.99
CA GLU A 313 -14.95 -10.63 4.70
C GLU A 313 -15.43 -9.70 3.58
N ARG A 314 -14.59 -9.48 2.56
CA ARG A 314 -15.00 -8.75 1.34
C ARG A 314 -15.94 -9.62 0.52
N ALA A 315 -17.22 -9.21 0.44
CA ALA A 315 -18.26 -9.94 -0.31
C ALA A 315 -17.88 -10.19 -1.79
N ALA A 316 -17.20 -9.24 -2.44
CA ALA A 316 -16.76 -9.36 -3.83
C ALA A 316 -15.74 -10.49 -4.09
N GLN A 317 -15.14 -11.08 -3.05
CA GLN A 317 -14.24 -12.23 -3.19
C GLN A 317 -14.95 -13.58 -3.10
N GLN A 318 -16.18 -13.58 -2.58
CA GLN A 318 -17.03 -14.75 -2.42
C GLN A 318 -18.09 -14.80 -3.53
N ALA A 319 -18.52 -13.65 -4.05
CA ALA A 319 -19.53 -13.56 -5.08
C ALA A 319 -18.91 -13.65 -6.48
N SER A 320 -19.22 -14.74 -7.18
CA SER A 320 -18.77 -15.05 -8.53
C SER A 320 -19.61 -14.39 -9.64
N THR A 321 -20.52 -13.46 -9.33
CA THR A 321 -21.40 -12.84 -10.33
C THR A 321 -21.02 -11.39 -10.63
N PRO A 322 -20.75 -11.03 -11.90
CA PRO A 322 -20.51 -9.65 -12.32
C PRO A 322 -21.58 -8.65 -11.86
N ALA A 323 -22.84 -9.10 -11.74
CA ALA A 323 -23.96 -8.31 -11.28
C ALA A 323 -23.82 -7.83 -9.82
N LEU A 324 -23.23 -8.63 -8.92
CA LEU A 324 -23.00 -8.17 -7.55
C LEU A 324 -21.86 -7.15 -7.50
N THR A 325 -20.78 -7.40 -8.25
CA THR A 325 -19.67 -6.45 -8.35
C THR A 325 -20.14 -5.09 -8.88
N GLU A 326 -21.03 -5.07 -9.89
CA GLU A 326 -21.60 -3.83 -10.41
C GLU A 326 -22.48 -3.12 -9.37
N ARG A 327 -23.31 -3.86 -8.64
CA ARG A 327 -24.13 -3.30 -7.54
C ARG A 327 -23.29 -2.71 -6.41
N LEU A 328 -22.16 -3.34 -6.08
CA LEU A 328 -21.23 -2.87 -5.05
C LEU A 328 -20.37 -1.67 -5.48
N ARG A 329 -20.46 -1.22 -6.74
CA ARG A 329 -19.81 0.04 -7.18
C ARG A 329 -20.53 1.27 -6.64
N ASP A 330 -21.80 1.14 -6.29
CA ASP A 330 -22.53 2.21 -5.63
C ASP A 330 -22.03 2.35 -4.19
N ALA A 331 -21.77 3.58 -3.73
CA ALA A 331 -21.29 3.87 -2.38
C ALA A 331 -22.35 3.65 -1.28
N ARG A 332 -23.44 2.95 -1.60
CA ARG A 332 -24.57 2.64 -0.72
C ARG A 332 -24.41 1.26 -0.08
N THR A 333 -24.88 1.14 1.15
CA THR A 333 -25.02 -0.15 1.83
C THR A 333 -25.92 -1.07 1.00
N THR A 334 -25.38 -2.22 0.60
CA THR A 334 -26.11 -3.20 -0.21
C THR A 334 -26.58 -4.37 0.65
N ARG A 335 -27.90 -4.58 0.72
CA ARG A 335 -28.48 -5.80 1.32
C ARG A 335 -28.63 -6.86 0.23
N CYS A 336 -27.96 -7.98 0.38
CA CYS A 336 -28.16 -9.15 -0.48
C CYS A 336 -29.11 -10.14 0.19
N SER A 337 -30.11 -10.63 -0.53
CA SER A 337 -31.00 -11.71 -0.09
C SER A 337 -30.93 -12.86 -1.09
N SER A 338 -30.87 -14.10 -0.58
CA SER A 338 -30.79 -15.32 -1.40
C SER A 338 -32.16 -15.92 -1.71
N SER A 339 -33.25 -15.17 -1.49
CA SER A 339 -34.59 -15.66 -1.77
C SER A 339 -34.84 -15.66 -3.28
N THR A 340 -34.96 -16.84 -3.88
CA THR A 340 -35.79 -17.07 -5.07
C THR A 340 -37.24 -16.74 -4.70
N GLY A 341 -37.59 -15.47 -4.76
CA GLY A 341 -38.91 -14.96 -4.44
C GLY A 341 -38.96 -13.50 -4.87
N SER A 342 -39.84 -13.20 -5.83
CA SER A 342 -40.00 -11.91 -6.50
C SER A 342 -39.82 -10.70 -5.58
N LEU A 343 -38.81 -9.87 -5.87
CA LEU A 343 -38.61 -8.59 -5.21
C LEU A 343 -39.33 -7.49 -6.00
N GLY A 344 -40.42 -6.97 -5.43
CA GLY A 344 -40.94 -5.65 -5.75
C GLY A 344 -39.97 -4.55 -5.30
N ARG A 345 -40.01 -3.42 -6.02
CA ARG A 345 -39.05 -2.31 -6.00
C ARG A 345 -38.82 -1.66 -4.64
#